data_AF-A0A979G8U9-F1
#
_entry.id   AF-A0A979G8U9-F1
#
_cell.length_a   1.000
_cell.length_b   1.000
_cell.length_c   1.000
_cell.angle_alpha   90.00
_cell.angle_beta   90.00
_cell.angle_gamma   90.00
#
_symmetry.space_group_name_H-M   'P 1'
#
loop_
_entity.id
_entity.type
_entity.pdbx_description
1 polymer ?
#
loop_
_entity_poly.entity_id
_entity_poly.type
_entity_poly.pdbx_seq_one_letter_code
_entity_poly.pdbx_strand_id
1 'polypeptide(L)'
;MHTTIKHMAGWLAALTGIGIIFIGARFFFVPVSAEHAFGIHVDADNHAFHYIKGIRDIFSGVIVLLLLLTKEYRALGLTLLSVVIVPLTDFMIVYQQPAPEYAKLIPHIIAVIIVILLGIYYFFNAPKRNSHAI
;
A
#
# COMPACT_ATOMS: atom_id res chain seq x y z
N MET A 1 -11.34 -19.71 16.34
CA MET A 1 -10.12 -18.88 16.21
C MET A 1 -9.68 -18.71 14.75
N HIS A 2 -9.54 -19.79 13.96
CA HIS A 2 -9.06 -19.73 12.56
C HIS A 2 -9.93 -18.85 11.63
N THR A 3 -11.25 -18.89 11.80
CA THR A 3 -12.21 -18.12 11.00
C THR A 3 -12.13 -16.61 11.29
N THR A 4 -11.91 -16.23 12.55
CA THR A 4 -11.81 -14.82 12.97
C THR A 4 -10.59 -14.14 12.36
N ILE A 5 -9.42 -14.78 12.42
CA ILE A 5 -8.17 -14.27 11.84
C ILE A 5 -8.32 -14.05 10.33
N LYS A 6 -9.00 -14.97 9.63
CA LYS A 6 -9.27 -14.84 8.19
C LYS A 6 -10.12 -13.60 7.86
N HIS A 7 -11.17 -13.35 8.62
CA HIS A 7 -12.01 -12.16 8.43
C HIS A 7 -11.21 -10.88 8.71
N MET A 8 -10.42 -10.87 9.79
CA MET A 8 -9.57 -9.72 10.13
C MET A 8 -8.56 -9.42 9.02
N ALA A 9 -7.85 -10.44 8.51
CA ALA A 9 -6.91 -10.27 7.41
C ALA A 9 -7.59 -9.77 6.13
N GLY A 10 -8.80 -10.27 5.83
CA GLY A 10 -9.62 -9.79 4.71
C GLY A 10 -9.98 -8.31 4.84
N TRP A 11 -10.47 -7.90 6.00
CA TRP A 11 -10.80 -6.49 6.25
C TRP A 11 -9.56 -5.59 6.23
N LEU A 12 -8.45 -6.02 6.82
CA LEU A 12 -7.19 -5.28 6.80
C LEU A 12 -6.64 -5.14 5.37
N ALA A 13 -6.71 -6.18 4.55
CA ALA A 13 -6.31 -6.10 3.15
C ALA A 13 -7.22 -5.15 2.35
N ALA A 14 -8.53 -5.21 2.56
CA ALA A 14 -9.48 -4.30 1.93
C ALA A 14 -9.21 -2.84 2.34
N LEU A 15 -9.04 -2.58 3.64
CA LEU A 15 -8.72 -1.25 4.16
C LEU A 15 -7.37 -0.75 3.65
N THR A 16 -6.38 -1.63 3.51
CA THR A 16 -5.08 -1.29 2.91
C THR A 16 -5.27 -0.84 1.46
N GLY A 17 -5.95 -1.63 0.63
CA GLY A 17 -6.20 -1.27 -0.78
C GLY A 17 -6.99 0.03 -0.93
N ILE A 18 -8.06 0.20 -0.15
CA ILE A 18 -8.88 1.43 -0.14
C ILE A 18 -8.06 2.63 0.35
N GLY A 19 -7.27 2.45 1.41
CA GLY A 19 -6.43 3.50 1.98
C GLY A 19 -5.37 4.00 1.01
N ILE A 20 -4.72 3.09 0.27
CA ILE A 20 -3.74 3.46 -0.76
C ILE A 20 -4.44 4.24 -1.90
N ILE A 21 -5.62 3.79 -2.36
CA ILE A 21 -6.39 4.53 -3.39
C ILE A 21 -6.74 5.93 -2.88
N PHE A 22 -7.19 6.04 -1.63
CA PHE A 22 -7.51 7.33 -1.02
C PHE A 22 -6.28 8.26 -0.97
N ILE A 23 -5.12 7.75 -0.57
CA ILE A 23 -3.86 8.52 -0.58
C ILE A 23 -3.52 8.99 -1.99
N GLY A 24 -3.58 8.10 -2.99
CA GLY A 24 -3.31 8.44 -4.37
C GLY A 24 -4.28 9.48 -4.94
N ALA A 25 -5.57 9.37 -4.62
CA ALA A 25 -6.58 10.35 -5.03
C ALA A 25 -6.31 11.75 -4.46
N ARG A 26 -5.77 11.85 -3.22
CA ARG A 26 -5.40 13.15 -2.64
C ARG A 26 -4.33 13.88 -3.46
N PHE A 27 -3.42 13.17 -4.13
CA PHE A 27 -2.44 13.78 -5.03
C PHE A 27 -3.04 14.36 -6.31
N PHE A 28 -4.29 14.04 -6.67
CA PHE A 28 -5.02 14.67 -7.76
C PHE A 28 -5.84 15.87 -7.30
N PHE A 29 -6.58 15.72 -6.19
CA PHE A 29 -7.56 16.73 -5.76
C PHE A 29 -6.96 17.80 -4.86
N VAL A 30 -5.95 17.47 -4.06
CA VAL A 30 -5.33 18.37 -3.08
C VAL A 30 -3.80 18.18 -3.03
N PRO A 31 -3.08 18.31 -4.17
CA PRO A 31 -1.68 17.88 -4.32
C PRO A 31 -0.73 18.47 -3.27
N VAL A 32 -0.80 19.78 -3.02
CA VAL A 32 0.07 20.47 -2.03
C VAL A 32 -0.20 19.98 -0.60
N SER A 33 -1.47 19.80 -0.23
CA SER A 33 -1.81 19.23 1.09
C SER A 33 -1.37 17.77 1.20
N ALA A 34 -1.44 17.01 0.10
CA ALA A 34 -1.05 15.61 0.06
C ALA A 34 0.46 15.43 0.22
N GLU A 35 1.30 16.23 -0.46
CA GLU A 35 2.75 16.18 -0.30
C GLU A 35 3.19 16.54 1.12
N HIS A 36 2.63 17.61 1.72
CA HIS A 36 2.96 18.02 3.08
C HIS A 36 2.52 16.96 4.09
N ALA A 37 1.36 16.31 3.85
CA ALA A 37 0.92 15.19 4.66
C ALA A 37 1.81 13.94 4.48
N PHE A 38 2.45 13.79 3.32
CA PHE A 38 3.39 12.69 3.06
C PHE A 38 4.75 12.91 3.72
N GLY A 39 5.11 14.16 4.01
CA GLY A 39 6.37 14.56 4.67
C GLY A 39 7.44 15.07 3.72
N ILE A 40 7.07 15.52 2.52
CA ILE A 40 7.99 16.12 1.54
C ILE A 40 7.44 17.45 1.03
N HIS A 41 8.32 18.26 0.45
CA HIS A 41 7.97 19.46 -0.29
C HIS A 41 8.64 19.41 -1.67
N VAL A 42 7.84 19.57 -2.73
CA VAL A 42 8.34 19.55 -4.11
C VAL A 42 8.28 20.97 -4.66
N ASP A 43 9.44 21.56 -4.91
CA ASP A 43 9.54 22.84 -5.62
C ASP A 43 9.41 22.59 -7.13
N ALA A 44 8.19 22.72 -7.64
CA ALA A 44 7.87 22.50 -9.04
C ALA A 44 6.83 23.50 -9.55
N ASP A 45 6.97 23.91 -10.82
CA ASP A 45 6.08 24.86 -11.49
C ASP A 45 4.63 24.34 -11.68
N ASN A 46 4.42 23.03 -11.54
CA ASN A 46 3.11 22.39 -11.70
C ASN A 46 2.99 21.09 -10.89
N HIS A 47 1.81 20.46 -10.96
CA HIS A 47 1.48 19.25 -10.20
C HIS A 47 1.71 17.93 -10.96
N ALA A 48 2.45 17.92 -12.07
CA ALA A 48 2.63 16.70 -12.87
C ALA A 48 3.27 15.55 -12.06
N PHE A 49 4.24 15.85 -11.20
CA PHE A 49 4.86 14.84 -10.33
C PHE A 49 3.88 14.27 -9.29
N HIS A 50 3.02 15.13 -8.71
CA HIS A 50 1.94 14.70 -7.83
C HIS A 50 1.00 13.73 -8.54
N TYR A 51 0.59 14.03 -9.77
CA TYR A 51 -0.29 13.15 -10.54
C TYR A 51 0.36 11.80 -10.89
N ILE A 52 1.65 11.80 -11.25
CA ILE A 52 2.42 10.57 -11.51
C ILE A 52 2.47 9.70 -10.25
N LYS A 53 2.71 10.30 -9.09
CA LYS A 53 2.66 9.57 -7.82
C LYS A 53 1.25 9.07 -7.52
N GLY A 54 0.25 9.94 -7.62
CA GLY A 54 -1.13 9.63 -7.30
C GLY A 54 -1.65 8.42 -8.08
N ILE A 55 -1.36 8.35 -9.39
CA ILE A 55 -1.84 7.21 -10.20
C ILE A 55 -1.14 5.90 -9.84
N ARG A 56 0.12 5.93 -9.40
CA ARG A 56 0.85 4.73 -8.96
C ARG A 56 0.30 4.18 -7.66
N ASP A 57 -0.09 5.05 -6.73
CA ASP A 57 -0.76 4.66 -5.50
C ASP A 57 -2.14 4.07 -5.82
N ILE A 58 -2.96 4.77 -6.61
CA ILE A 58 -4.29 4.26 -7.03
C ILE A 58 -4.14 2.87 -7.69
N PHE A 59 -3.21 2.72 -8.63
CA PHE A 59 -2.94 1.44 -9.28
C PHE A 59 -2.58 0.35 -8.27
N SER A 60 -1.67 0.63 -7.34
CA SER A 60 -1.24 -0.33 -6.32
C SER A 60 -2.40 -0.78 -5.43
N GLY A 61 -3.23 0.16 -4.97
CA GLY A 61 -4.41 -0.17 -4.17
C GLY A 61 -5.47 -0.95 -4.96
N VAL A 62 -5.67 -0.63 -6.25
CA VAL A 62 -6.57 -1.39 -7.14
C VAL A 62 -6.09 -2.83 -7.30
N ILE A 63 -4.79 -3.07 -7.51
CA ILE A 63 -4.25 -4.44 -7.61
C ILE A 63 -4.52 -5.24 -6.33
N VAL A 64 -4.28 -4.64 -5.15
CA VAL A 64 -4.58 -5.28 -3.85
C VAL A 64 -6.05 -5.68 -3.76
N LEU A 65 -6.98 -4.79 -4.10
CA LEU A 65 -8.42 -5.06 -4.07
C LEU A 65 -8.83 -6.11 -5.09
N LEU A 66 -8.31 -6.04 -6.32
CA LEU A 66 -8.61 -7.02 -7.37
C LEU A 66 -8.21 -8.43 -6.92
N LEU A 67 -6.98 -8.62 -6.44
CA LEU A 67 -6.50 -9.92 -5.99
C LEU A 67 -7.29 -10.45 -4.78
N LEU A 68 -7.71 -9.55 -3.87
CA LEU A 68 -8.57 -9.90 -2.74
C LEU A 68 -9.96 -10.36 -3.19
N LEU A 69 -10.61 -9.60 -4.08
CA LEU A 69 -11.98 -9.84 -4.55
C LEU A 69 -12.08 -11.06 -5.48
N THR A 70 -11.06 -11.30 -6.32
CA THR A 70 -10.96 -12.50 -7.16
C THR A 70 -10.49 -13.73 -6.39
N LYS A 71 -10.14 -13.57 -5.10
CA LYS A 71 -9.66 -14.63 -4.20
C LYS A 71 -8.32 -15.24 -4.63
N GLU A 72 -7.51 -14.49 -5.36
CA GLU A 72 -6.15 -14.86 -5.76
C GLU A 72 -5.16 -14.65 -4.60
N TYR A 73 -5.38 -15.35 -3.49
CA TYR A 73 -4.73 -15.09 -2.21
C TYR A 73 -3.21 -15.29 -2.23
N ARG A 74 -2.69 -16.28 -2.96
CA ARG A 74 -1.23 -16.47 -3.05
C ARG A 74 -0.57 -15.32 -3.80
N ALA A 75 -1.19 -14.85 -4.88
CA ALA A 75 -0.75 -13.69 -5.62
C ALA A 75 -0.86 -12.42 -4.77
N LEU A 76 -1.96 -12.23 -4.04
CA LEU A 76 -2.11 -11.14 -3.07
C LEU A 76 -0.96 -11.12 -2.05
N GLY A 77 -0.62 -12.28 -1.48
CA GLY A 77 0.49 -12.40 -0.53
C GLY A 77 1.83 -11.99 -1.13
N LEU A 78 2.15 -12.50 -2.33
CA LEU A 78 3.37 -12.12 -3.05
C LEU A 78 3.39 -10.63 -3.41
N THR A 79 2.28 -10.09 -3.90
CA THR A 79 2.16 -8.66 -4.23
C THR A 79 2.39 -7.78 -3.00
N LEU A 80 1.80 -8.12 -1.85
CA LEU A 80 2.01 -7.37 -0.60
C LEU A 80 3.46 -7.45 -0.10
N LEU A 81 4.12 -8.60 -0.24
CA LEU A 81 5.54 -8.72 0.08
C LEU A 81 6.41 -7.92 -0.87
N SER A 82 6.10 -7.91 -2.17
CA SER A 82 6.83 -7.11 -3.17
C SER A 82 6.60 -5.61 -2.98
N VAL A 83 5.38 -5.19 -2.66
CA VAL A 83 5.04 -3.77 -2.53
C VAL A 83 5.71 -3.12 -1.32
N VAL A 84 6.22 -3.89 -0.35
CA VAL A 84 6.96 -3.35 0.82
C VAL A 84 8.10 -2.41 0.43
N ILE A 85 8.69 -2.61 -0.76
CA ILE A 85 9.74 -1.75 -1.30
C ILE A 85 9.25 -0.29 -1.41
N VAL A 86 7.98 -0.08 -1.73
CA VAL A 86 7.38 1.26 -1.89
C VAL A 86 7.35 2.04 -0.57
N PRO A 87 6.59 1.66 0.48
CA PRO A 87 6.55 2.44 1.72
C PRO A 87 7.89 2.44 2.46
N LEU A 88 8.76 1.44 2.25
CA LEU A 88 10.12 1.48 2.78
C LEU A 88 10.96 2.56 2.10
N THR A 89 10.88 2.67 0.77
CA THR A 89 11.57 3.74 0.03
C THR A 89 11.00 5.10 0.38
N ASP A 90 9.67 5.21 0.51
CA ASP A 90 9.00 6.45 0.91
C ASP A 90 9.44 6.90 2.30
N PHE A 91 9.51 5.98 3.27
CA PHE A 91 10.07 6.26 4.59
C PHE A 91 11.49 6.82 4.50
N MET A 92 12.37 6.20 3.70
CA MET A 92 13.76 6.64 3.55
C MET A 92 13.83 8.04 2.92
N ILE A 93 13.01 8.32 1.90
CA ILE A 93 12.95 9.63 1.24
C ILE A 93 12.51 10.73 2.21
N VAL A 94 11.49 10.45 3.04
CA VAL A 94 10.99 11.41 4.04
C VAL A 94 12.02 11.62 5.15
N TYR A 95 12.68 10.55 5.61
CA TYR A 95 13.70 10.63 6.65
C TYR A 95 14.94 11.41 6.21
N GLN A 96 15.28 11.37 4.91
CA GLN A 96 16.43 12.07 4.33
C GLN A 96 16.18 13.55 4.03
N GLN A 97 14.99 14.08 4.29
CA GLN A 97 14.74 15.52 4.14
C GLN A 97 15.61 16.34 5.11
N PRO A 98 16.02 17.57 4.78
CA PRO A 98 16.90 18.38 5.63
C PRO A 98 16.36 18.66 7.05
N ALA A 99 15.04 18.70 7.21
CA ALA A 99 14.35 18.87 8.49
C ALA A 99 13.09 17.98 8.53
N PRO A 100 13.25 16.66 8.77
CA PRO A 100 12.14 15.73 8.62
C PRO A 100 11.18 15.84 9.81
N GLU A 101 9.90 16.01 9.53
CA GLU A 101 8.85 15.89 10.54
C GLU A 101 8.66 14.41 10.91
N TYR A 102 9.27 13.94 11.99
CA TYR A 102 9.23 12.52 12.39
C TYR A 102 7.82 11.93 12.52
N ALA A 103 6.81 12.74 12.85
CA ALA A 103 5.41 12.31 12.87
C ALA A 103 4.91 11.83 11.50
N LYS A 104 5.44 12.37 10.40
CA LYS A 104 5.12 11.97 9.01
C LYS A 104 5.74 10.64 8.61
N LEU A 105 6.67 10.10 9.40
CA LEU A 105 7.26 8.77 9.17
C LEU A 105 6.35 7.63 9.63
N ILE A 106 5.47 7.90 10.59
CA ILE A 106 4.62 6.89 11.24
C ILE A 106 3.74 6.14 10.22
N PRO A 107 3.02 6.82 9.29
CA PRO A 107 2.20 6.12 8.30
C PRO A 107 3.00 5.16 7.41
N HIS A 108 4.24 5.50 7.07
CA HIS A 108 5.11 4.66 6.23
C HIS A 108 5.53 3.38 6.96
N ILE A 109 5.95 3.47 8.22
CA ILE A 109 6.28 2.29 9.04
C ILE A 109 5.04 1.41 9.24
N ILE A 110 3.87 2.01 9.52
CA ILE A 110 2.62 1.27 9.65
C ILE A 110 2.32 0.51 8.35
N ALA A 111 2.47 1.15 7.19
CA ALA A 111 2.27 0.51 5.90
C ALA A 111 3.24 -0.67 5.70
N VAL A 112 4.54 -0.50 6.00
CA VAL A 112 5.55 -1.57 5.94
C VAL A 112 5.12 -2.78 6.80
N ILE A 113 4.73 -2.54 8.05
CA ILE A 113 4.30 -3.62 8.96
C ILE A 113 3.06 -4.33 8.42
N ILE A 114 2.04 -3.57 7.99
CA ILE A 114 0.78 -4.13 7.48
C ILE A 114 1.05 -5.03 6.27
N VAL A 115 1.80 -4.54 5.27
CA VAL A 115 2.00 -5.32 4.03
C VAL A 115 2.88 -6.54 4.25
N ILE A 116 3.86 -6.50 5.16
CA ILE A 116 4.64 -7.68 5.54
C ILE A 116 3.74 -8.72 6.24
N LEU A 117 3.00 -8.31 7.27
CA LEU A 117 2.18 -9.24 8.06
C LEU A 117 1.08 -9.86 7.21
N LEU A 118 0.37 -9.06 6.41
CA LEU A 118 -0.64 -9.55 5.48
C LEU A 118 -0.01 -10.40 4.37
N GLY A 119 1.13 -9.98 3.82
CA GLY A 119 1.85 -10.70 2.79
C GLY A 119 2.25 -12.10 3.22
N ILE A 120 2.88 -12.23 4.40
CA ILE A 120 3.20 -13.52 5.03
C ILE A 120 1.93 -14.33 5.25
N TYR A 121 0.90 -13.72 5.84
CA TYR A 121 -0.37 -14.41 6.13
C TYR A 121 -0.97 -15.03 4.86
N TYR A 122 -1.18 -14.23 3.81
CA TYR A 122 -1.80 -14.68 2.57
C TYR A 122 -0.92 -15.65 1.79
N PHE A 123 0.40 -15.51 1.82
CA PHE A 123 1.32 -16.43 1.15
C PHE A 123 1.24 -17.86 1.73
N PHE A 124 1.25 -17.97 3.06
CA PHE A 124 1.23 -19.27 3.75
C PHE A 124 -0.17 -19.87 3.92
N ASN A 125 -1.22 -19.04 3.97
CA ASN A 125 -2.60 -19.50 4.20
C ASN A 125 -3.45 -19.55 2.91
N ALA A 126 -2.87 -19.27 1.74
CA ALA A 126 -3.57 -19.42 0.48
C ALA A 126 -3.93 -20.90 0.23
N PRO A 127 -5.18 -21.20 -0.21
CA PRO A 127 -5.54 -22.55 -0.63
C PRO A 127 -4.57 -23.05 -1.70
N LYS A 128 -4.13 -24.31 -1.58
CA LYS A 128 -3.37 -24.95 -2.67
C LYS A 128 -4.28 -25.02 -3.90
N ARG A 129 -3.79 -24.54 -5.05
CA ARG A 129 -4.46 -24.76 -6.33
C ARG A 129 -4.46 -26.26 -6.59
N ASN A 130 -5.63 -26.89 -6.61
CA ASN A 130 -5.73 -28.29 -7.02
C ASN A 130 -5.39 -28.36 -8.51
N SER A 131 -4.22 -28.89 -8.86
CA SER A 131 -3.85 -29.21 -10.25
C SER A 131 -4.65 -30.44 -10.70
N HIS A 132 -5.95 -30.29 -10.89
CA HIS A 132 -6.81 -31.25 -11.57
C HIS A 132 -7.53 -30.52 -12.70
N ALA A 133 -6.76 -30.09 -13.69
CA ALA A 133 -7.27 -29.69 -14.99
C ALA A 133 -6.10 -29.67 -15.99
N ILE A 134 -6.05 -30.76 -16.76
CA ILE A 134 -5.53 -30.93 -18.13
C ILE A 134 -4.03 -30.68 -18.33
#